data_AF-A0A423I6G3-F1
#
_entry.id   AF-A0A423I6G3-F1
#
_cell.length_a   1.000
_cell.length_b   1.000
_cell.length_c   1.000
_cell.angle_alpha   90.00
_cell.angle_beta   90.00
_cell.angle_gamma   90.00
#
_symmetry.space_group_name_H-M   'P 1'
#
loop_
_entity.id
_entity.type
_entity.pdbx_description
1 polymer ?
#
loop_
_entity_poly.entity_id
_entity_poly.type
_entity_poly.pdbx_seq_one_letter_code
_entity_poly.pdbx_strand_id
1 'polypeptide(L)'
;MARYMPITGIDCLIPSLLIDTEAPIDVLHDTAAYRIRSVTQLVETLSLGDSLNGDNALLQDFARVIAIPLRDGCDLLDVIGRHLQKQTA
;
A
#
# COMPACT_ATOMS: atom_id res chain seq x y z
N MET A 1 4.59 -3.28 21.02
CA MET A 1 4.32 -2.38 19.87
C MET A 1 3.04 -1.63 20.19
N ALA A 2 2.90 -0.40 19.72
CA ALA A 2 1.62 0.30 19.83
C ALA A 2 0.60 -0.42 18.94
N ARG A 3 -0.63 -0.63 19.45
CA ARG A 3 -1.70 -1.31 18.70
C ARG A 3 -1.93 -0.66 17.34
N TYR A 4 -2.00 0.67 17.28
CA TYR A 4 -2.15 1.40 16.04
C TYR A 4 -0.81 1.96 15.56
N MET A 5 -0.49 1.70 14.30
CA MET A 5 0.70 2.22 13.62
C MET A 5 0.26 3.13 12.45
N PRO A 6 0.81 4.34 12.30
CA PRO A 6 0.48 5.18 11.15
C PRO A 6 0.99 4.58 9.84
N ILE A 7 0.23 4.75 8.77
CA ILE A 7 0.72 4.47 7.42
C ILE A 7 1.81 5.47 7.03
N THR A 8 2.74 5.04 6.18
CA THR A 8 3.80 5.87 5.63
C THR A 8 3.27 6.73 4.47
N GLY A 9 3.84 7.91 4.28
CA GLY A 9 3.52 8.76 3.13
C GLY A 9 2.42 9.80 3.35
N ILE A 10 1.93 9.97 4.57
CA ILE A 10 1.19 11.18 4.95
C ILE A 10 2.20 12.18 5.52
N ASP A 11 2.45 13.28 4.80
CA ASP A 11 3.18 14.45 5.32
C ASP A 11 2.29 15.25 6.29
N CYS A 12 1.77 14.57 7.32
CA CYS A 12 0.94 15.17 8.36
C CYS A 12 1.56 14.90 9.72
N LEU A 13 1.62 15.95 10.54
CA LEU A 13 2.09 15.87 11.92
C LEU A 13 1.15 15.03 12.81
N ILE A 14 -0.12 14.91 12.42
CA ILE A 14 -1.14 14.16 13.15
C ILE A 14 -1.63 13.03 12.24
N PRO A 15 -1.27 11.76 12.52
CA PRO A 15 -1.70 10.65 11.69
C PRO A 15 -3.21 10.42 11.83
N SER A 16 -3.91 10.39 10.69
CA SER A 16 -5.36 10.14 10.61
C SER A 16 -5.70 8.77 10.00
N LEU A 17 -4.73 8.10 9.37
CA LEU A 17 -4.86 6.75 8.84
C LEU A 17 -3.86 5.83 9.55
N LEU A 18 -4.38 4.72 10.07
CA LEU A 18 -3.65 3.82 10.97
C LEU A 18 -3.90 2.36 10.57
N ILE A 19 -2.90 1.52 10.78
CA ILE A 19 -2.96 0.07 10.72
C ILE A 19 -3.17 -0.45 12.13
N ASP A 20 -4.18 -1.30 12.34
CA ASP A 20 -4.30 -2.11 13.56
C ASP A 20 -3.28 -3.25 13.50
N THR A 21 -2.17 -3.09 14.22
CA THR A 21 -1.07 -4.06 14.29
C THR A 21 -1.38 -5.27 15.16
N GLU A 22 -2.59 -5.38 15.70
CA GLU A 22 -3.08 -6.57 16.40
C GLU A 22 -4.17 -7.31 15.58
N ALA A 23 -4.48 -6.83 14.37
CA ALA A 23 -5.41 -7.53 13.48
C ALA A 23 -4.87 -8.93 13.08
N PRO A 24 -5.76 -9.90 12.79
CA PRO A 24 -5.35 -11.23 12.36
C PRO A 24 -4.42 -11.18 11.13
N ILE A 25 -3.39 -12.03 11.13
CA ILE A 25 -2.33 -12.00 10.12
C ILE A 25 -2.85 -12.27 8.70
N ASP A 26 -3.87 -13.12 8.57
CA ASP A 26 -4.58 -13.41 7.34
C ASP A 26 -5.33 -12.18 6.82
N VAL A 27 -5.99 -11.42 7.70
CA VAL A 27 -6.68 -10.18 7.34
C VAL A 27 -5.68 -9.11 6.88
N LEU A 28 -4.56 -8.96 7.58
CA LEU A 28 -3.47 -8.05 7.18
C LEU A 28 -2.91 -8.45 5.82
N HIS A 29 -2.65 -9.74 5.61
CA HIS A 29 -2.12 -10.29 4.37
C HIS A 29 -3.08 -10.07 3.20
N ASP A 30 -4.35 -10.42 3.35
CA ASP A 30 -5.34 -10.30 2.29
C ASP A 30 -5.55 -8.83 1.89
N THR A 31 -5.51 -7.93 2.88
CA THR A 31 -5.57 -6.48 2.63
C THR A 31 -4.35 -6.00 1.84
N ALA A 32 -3.14 -6.42 2.22
CA ALA A 32 -1.91 -6.07 1.51
C ALA A 32 -1.92 -6.61 0.07
N ALA A 33 -2.27 -7.90 -0.07
CA ALA A 33 -2.33 -8.59 -1.34
C ALA A 33 -3.35 -7.96 -2.29
N TYR A 34 -4.54 -7.62 -1.80
CA TYR A 34 -5.56 -6.94 -2.59
C TYR A 34 -5.05 -5.61 -3.16
N ARG A 35 -4.48 -4.74 -2.31
CA ARG A 35 -3.98 -3.43 -2.71
C ARG A 35 -2.85 -3.52 -3.75
N ILE A 36 -1.87 -4.39 -3.51
CA ILE A 36 -0.74 -4.59 -4.44
C ILE A 36 -1.25 -5.16 -5.77
N ARG A 37 -2.14 -6.14 -5.75
CA ARG A 37 -2.70 -6.72 -6.99
C ARG A 37 -3.52 -5.70 -7.78
N SER A 38 -4.33 -4.88 -7.13
CA SER A 38 -5.08 -3.82 -7.81
C SER A 38 -4.15 -2.80 -8.48
N VAL A 39 -3.05 -2.43 -7.80
CA VAL A 39 -2.01 -1.58 -8.40
C VAL A 39 -1.37 -2.26 -9.61
N THR A 40 -0.99 -3.53 -9.49
CA THR A 40 -0.39 -4.29 -10.59
C THR A 40 -1.31 -4.32 -11.81
N GLN A 41 -2.59 -4.67 -11.62
CA GLN A 41 -3.57 -4.72 -12.69
C GLN A 41 -3.76 -3.36 -13.38
N LEU A 42 -3.76 -2.26 -12.61
CA LEU A 42 -3.86 -0.92 -13.17
C LEU A 42 -2.61 -0.57 -13.98
N VAL A 43 -1.41 -0.85 -13.47
CA VAL A 43 -0.14 -0.61 -14.17
C VAL A 43 -0.05 -1.43 -15.46
N GLU A 44 -0.45 -2.70 -15.43
CA GLU A 44 -0.52 -3.56 -16.62
C GLU A 44 -1.47 -2.98 -17.67
N THR A 45 -2.65 -2.52 -17.23
CA THR A 45 -3.64 -1.89 -18.12
C THR A 45 -3.10 -0.61 -18.75
N LEU A 46 -2.44 0.25 -17.96
CA LEU A 46 -1.82 1.48 -18.45
C LEU A 46 -0.65 1.21 -19.41
N SER A 47 0.08 0.11 -19.21
CA SER A 47 1.23 -0.27 -20.04
C SER A 47 0.83 -0.85 -21.39
N LEU A 48 -0.35 -1.47 -21.48
CA LEU A 48 -0.88 -2.08 -22.71
C LEU A 48 -1.75 -1.12 -23.54
N GLY A 49 -2.27 -0.05 -22.93
CA GLY A 49 -3.12 0.92 -23.59
C GLY A 49 -2.34 2.01 -24.32
N ASP A 50 -2.75 2.32 -25.55
CA ASP A 50 -2.38 3.56 -26.27
C ASP A 50 -2.91 4.84 -25.57
N SER A 51 -3.57 4.67 -24.41
CA SER A 51 -4.31 5.65 -23.61
C SER A 51 -3.46 6.80 -23.07
N LEU A 52 -2.13 6.66 -23.06
CA LEU A 52 -1.19 7.62 -22.50
C LEU A 52 -0.40 8.39 -23.56
N ASN A 53 -0.82 8.34 -24.84
CA ASN A 53 -0.15 9.01 -25.97
C ASN A 53 0.01 10.53 -25.77
N GLY A 54 1.09 10.92 -25.07
CA GLY A 54 1.60 12.28 -24.95
C GLY A 54 1.17 13.09 -23.72
N ASP A 55 0.27 12.59 -22.87
CA ASP A 55 -0.20 13.34 -21.69
C ASP A 55 0.62 13.01 -20.43
N ASN A 56 1.75 13.69 -20.30
CA ASN A 56 2.65 13.56 -19.14
C ASN A 56 1.98 13.96 -17.81
N ALA A 57 1.01 14.89 -17.84
CA ALA A 57 0.30 15.31 -16.63
C ALA A 57 -0.61 14.20 -16.13
N LEU A 58 -1.35 13.55 -17.04
CA LEU A 58 -2.19 12.41 -16.71
C LEU A 58 -1.37 11.25 -16.14
N LEU A 59 -0.21 10.94 -16.73
CA LEU A 59 0.69 9.90 -16.21
C LEU A 59 1.20 10.23 -14.81
N GLN A 60 1.54 11.49 -14.55
CA GLN A 60 1.98 11.95 -13.24
C GLN A 60 0.87 11.81 -12.18
N ASP A 61 -0.38 12.12 -12.53
CA ASP A 61 -1.53 11.96 -11.65
C ASP A 61 -1.79 10.49 -11.33
N PHE A 62 -1.74 9.61 -12.33
CA PHE A 62 -1.83 8.17 -12.11
C PHE A 62 -0.70 7.65 -11.21
N ALA A 63 0.54 8.07 -11.45
CA ALA A 63 1.67 7.67 -10.62
C ALA A 63 1.46 8.08 -9.15
N ARG A 64 0.93 9.29 -8.90
CA ARG A 64 0.61 9.76 -7.55
C ARG A 64 -0.49 8.92 -6.90
N VAL A 65 -1.55 8.58 -7.65
CA VAL A 65 -2.65 7.74 -7.15
C VAL A 65 -2.18 6.32 -6.89
N ILE A 66 -1.38 5.72 -7.77
CA ILE A 66 -0.83 4.36 -7.64
C ILE A 66 0.11 4.24 -6.43
N ALA A 67 0.89 5.27 -6.15
CA ALA A 67 1.85 5.26 -5.05
C ALA A 67 1.18 5.08 -3.68
N ILE A 68 -0.06 5.56 -3.48
CA ILE A 68 -0.78 5.47 -2.20
C ILE A 68 -1.09 4.01 -1.83
N PRO A 69 -1.93 3.25 -2.58
CA PRO A 69 -2.23 1.87 -2.23
C PRO A 69 -1.01 0.94 -2.29
N LEU A 70 0.00 1.27 -3.09
CA LEU A 70 1.27 0.52 -3.08
C LEU A 70 2.02 0.69 -1.75
N ARG A 71 2.14 1.92 -1.25
CA ARG A 71 2.73 2.19 0.07
C ARG A 71 1.92 1.57 1.20
N ASP A 72 0.60 1.74 1.18
CA ASP A 72 -0.30 1.11 2.16
C ASP A 72 -0.09 -0.42 2.20
N GLY A 73 0.05 -1.04 1.02
CA GLY A 73 0.37 -2.46 0.90
C GLY A 73 1.73 -2.83 1.52
N CYS A 74 2.77 -2.03 1.26
CA CYS A 74 4.09 -2.21 1.85
C CYS A 74 4.09 -2.05 3.38
N ASP A 75 3.34 -1.08 3.92
CA ASP A 75 3.24 -0.89 5.37
C ASP A 75 2.57 -2.09 6.05
N LEU A 76 1.55 -2.67 5.41
CA LEU A 76 0.93 -3.90 5.89
C LEU A 76 1.91 -5.09 5.87
N LEU A 77 2.72 -5.21 4.80
CA LEU A 77 3.77 -6.23 4.72
C LEU A 77 4.84 -6.05 5.80
N ASP A 78 5.20 -4.82 6.17
CA ASP A 78 6.10 -4.55 7.30
C ASP A 78 5.48 -5.00 8.64
N VAL A 79 4.21 -4.69 8.88
CA VAL A 79 3.49 -5.16 10.07
C VAL A 79 3.43 -6.69 10.12
N ILE A 80 3.19 -7.36 8.99
CA ILE A 80 3.23 -8.83 8.88
C ILE A 80 4.63 -9.36 9.19
N GLY A 81 5.68 -8.74 8.64
CA GLY A 81 7.07 -9.12 8.91
C GLY A 81 7.41 -9.06 10.41
N ARG A 82 6.97 -8.00 11.10
CA ARG A 82 7.13 -7.87 12.56
C ARG A 82 6.34 -8.92 13.34
N HIS A 83 5.17 -9.35 12.86
CA HIS A 83 4.44 -10.47 13.48
C HIS A 83 5.22 -11.78 13.38
N LEU A 84 5.71 -12.09 12.18
CA LEU A 84 6.46 -13.32 11.94
C LEU A 84 7.73 -13.36 12.80
N GLN A 85 8.45 -12.24 12.90
CA GLN A 85 9.64 -12.14 13.77
C GLN A 85 9.34 -12.45 15.23
N LYS A 86 8.20 -12.00 15.78
CA LYS A 86 7.77 -12.30 17.15
C LYS A 86 7.41 -13.77 17.36
N GLN A 87 6.96 -14.48 16.33
CA GLN A 87 6.64 -15.91 16.42
C GLN A 87 7.91 -16.77 16.37
N THR A 88 8.99 -16.26 15.78
CA THR A 88 10.27 -16.95 15.65
C THR A 88 11.28 -16.63 16.76
N ALA A 89 11.01 -15.65 17.62
CA ALA A 89 11.85 -15.20 18.73
C ALA A 89 11.38 -15.81 20.06
#